data_AF-A0A3L7UKV8-F1
#
_entry.id   AF-A0A3L7UKV8-F1
#
_cell.length_a   1.000
_cell.length_b   1.000
_cell.length_c   1.000
_cell.angle_alpha   90.00
_cell.angle_beta   90.00
_cell.angle_gamma   90.00
#
_symmetry.space_group_name_H-M   'P 1'
#
loop_
_entity.id
_entity.type
_entity.pdbx_description
1 polymer ?
#
loop_
_entity_poly.entity_id
_entity_poly.type
_entity_poly.pdbx_seq_one_letter_code
_entity_poly.pdbx_strand_id
1 'polypeptide(L)'
;MGIIGALFAVIVAEEVVPTAVIESGNVHLRGNLLNCLHKFEHDQTGHVAFLGGSITEMAGYRPRVEAWLTARFPETKFTFTNAGIASTCSHTGAFRLERDVLSKGPVDLLLVEFAVNDDQDAHHAADDCIRGMEGIVRQLSRHNPQADVVMIQFVNPEMLATSQAGAMQLSVAQHETIAKHYQISSVNLPGEVAERITAGTLTWDEYGGTHPGPIGNQLAADLVTGLLTAGWNTAAAKSVEIVRSEIAPLLASSFSEASLLPHDVVKLGEGWTRGLPEWKSIAGSQRAQFSAAELLLSEHPGAGLSITFHGTAIGAYVLAGPDAGQLLVRIDGRDWQIVELYHGYSSGLHYPRTVMFACDLKRGPHIVEVKIGDQHHAQSQGHAARILSFVANGGT
;
A
#
# COMPACT_ATOMS: atom_id res chain seq x y z
N MET A 1 8.47 59.89 43.60
CA MET A 1 9.22 59.45 42.40
C MET A 1 8.81 58.02 42.10
N GLY A 2 7.81 57.84 41.23
CA GLY A 2 7.36 56.52 40.79
C GLY A 2 8.03 56.16 39.47
N ILE A 3 8.71 55.02 39.42
CA ILE A 3 9.35 54.48 38.22
C ILE A 3 8.27 53.68 37.47
N ILE A 4 7.90 54.16 36.28
CA ILE A 4 7.02 53.44 35.34
C ILE A 4 7.91 52.54 34.50
N GLY A 5 7.77 51.22 34.67
CA GLY A 5 8.39 50.21 33.81
C GLY A 5 7.59 50.08 32.52
N ALA A 6 8.23 50.30 31.38
CA ALA A 6 7.68 50.01 30.07
C ALA A 6 7.85 48.52 29.76
N LEU A 7 6.74 47.78 29.69
CA LEU A 7 6.70 46.41 29.20
C LEU A 7 6.72 46.47 27.65
N PHE A 8 7.81 46.03 27.03
CA PHE A 8 7.84 45.80 25.59
C PHE A 8 7.14 44.48 25.30
N ALA A 9 5.95 44.53 24.70
CA ALA A 9 5.31 43.37 24.11
C ALA A 9 6.06 43.03 22.80
N VAL A 10 6.77 41.91 22.79
CA VAL A 10 7.30 41.33 21.55
C VAL A 10 6.11 40.66 20.85
N ILE A 11 5.61 41.30 19.80
CA ILE A 11 4.69 40.66 18.85
C ILE A 11 5.56 39.72 18.02
N VAL A 12 5.48 38.43 18.30
CA VAL A 12 5.99 37.40 17.40
C VAL A 12 4.99 37.33 16.26
N ALA A 13 5.36 37.86 15.09
CA ALA A 13 4.59 37.62 13.88
C ALA A 13 4.67 36.12 13.58
N GLU A 14 3.54 35.42 13.61
CA GLU A 14 3.44 34.12 12.97
C GLU A 14 3.78 34.30 11.50
N GLU A 15 4.87 33.70 11.04
CA GLU A 15 5.12 33.54 9.62
C GLU A 15 3.98 32.68 9.06
N VAL A 16 3.03 33.34 8.39
CA VAL A 16 2.09 32.67 7.50
C VAL A 16 2.94 32.04 6.40
N VAL A 17 3.20 30.75 6.51
CA VAL A 17 3.83 29.96 5.44
C VAL A 17 3.01 30.18 4.18
N PRO A 18 3.57 30.75 3.10
CA PRO A 18 2.84 31.02 1.89
C PRO A 18 2.19 29.73 1.40
N THR A 19 0.87 29.74 1.29
CA THR A 19 0.10 28.62 0.78
C THR A 19 0.29 28.61 -0.72
N ALA A 20 1.25 27.83 -1.21
CA ALA A 20 1.36 27.56 -2.64
C ALA A 20 0.06 26.90 -3.09
N VAL A 21 -0.76 27.64 -3.84
CA VAL A 21 -1.86 27.05 -4.60
C VAL A 21 -1.18 26.16 -5.64
N ILE A 22 -1.35 24.85 -5.53
CA ILE A 22 -0.78 23.93 -6.50
C ILE A 22 -1.63 23.99 -7.76
N GLU A 23 -1.21 24.83 -8.70
CA GLU A 23 -1.68 24.80 -10.08
C GLU A 23 -0.83 23.76 -10.86
N SER A 24 -1.05 22.47 -10.57
CA SER A 24 -0.47 21.37 -11.35
C SER A 24 -1.59 20.52 -11.94
N GLY A 25 -1.50 20.23 -13.24
CA GLY A 25 -2.36 19.26 -13.90
C GLY A 25 -2.17 17.82 -13.41
N ASN A 26 -1.17 17.58 -12.55
CA ASN A 26 -0.83 16.29 -11.95
C ASN A 26 -1.26 16.18 -10.48
N VAL A 27 -1.97 17.17 -9.96
CA VAL A 27 -2.59 17.13 -8.64
C VAL A 27 -4.11 17.26 -8.79
N HIS A 28 -4.82 16.20 -8.41
CA HIS A 28 -6.26 16.09 -8.64
C HIS A 28 -7.01 16.17 -7.32
N LEU A 29 -7.57 17.35 -7.01
CA LEU A 29 -8.52 17.49 -5.91
C LEU A 29 -9.89 16.96 -6.35
N ARG A 30 -10.35 15.86 -5.74
CA ARG A 30 -11.67 15.25 -6.00
C ARG A 30 -12.50 15.14 -4.74
N GLY A 31 -11.89 14.65 -3.67
CA GLY A 31 -12.46 14.64 -2.33
C GLY A 31 -12.19 15.99 -1.65
N ASN A 32 -13.11 16.45 -0.80
CA ASN A 32 -12.96 17.72 -0.10
C ASN A 32 -11.97 17.67 1.08
N LEU A 33 -11.61 16.47 1.55
CA LEU A 33 -10.66 16.23 2.64
C LEU A 33 -11.08 16.90 3.98
N LEU A 34 -12.36 17.26 4.12
CA LEU A 34 -12.86 18.02 5.27
C LEU A 34 -13.13 17.16 6.50
N ASN A 35 -13.27 15.84 6.34
CA ASN A 35 -13.53 14.96 7.49
C ASN A 35 -12.30 14.86 8.38
N CYS A 36 -11.12 14.63 7.80
CA CYS A 36 -9.89 14.60 8.57
C CYS A 36 -9.57 15.99 9.17
N LEU A 37 -9.87 17.08 8.46
CA LEU A 37 -9.76 18.43 9.01
C LEU A 37 -10.62 18.60 10.26
N HIS A 38 -11.88 18.18 10.20
CA HIS A 38 -12.79 18.26 11.33
C HIS A 38 -12.26 17.52 12.55
N LYS A 39 -11.72 16.30 12.35
CA LYS A 39 -11.06 15.51 13.41
C LYS A 39 -9.89 16.27 14.04
N PHE A 40 -9.04 16.88 13.22
CA PHE A 40 -7.86 17.59 13.72
C PHE A 40 -8.25 18.89 14.45
N GLU A 41 -9.11 19.73 13.87
CA GLU A 41 -9.44 21.05 14.45
C GLU A 41 -10.40 20.97 15.65
N HIS A 42 -11.41 20.10 15.59
CA HIS A 42 -12.47 20.07 16.61
C HIS A 42 -12.25 19.00 17.66
N ASP A 43 -11.95 17.77 17.25
CA ASP A 43 -11.76 16.66 18.18
C ASP A 43 -10.33 16.64 18.76
N GLN A 44 -9.41 17.42 18.18
CA GLN A 44 -8.01 17.48 18.59
C GLN A 44 -7.36 16.09 18.63
N THR A 45 -7.81 15.20 17.75
CA THR A 45 -7.28 13.83 17.58
C THR A 45 -7.19 13.51 16.10
N GLY A 46 -6.23 12.67 15.72
CA GLY A 46 -6.11 12.22 14.33
C GLY A 46 -5.29 10.95 14.19
N HIS A 47 -5.86 9.90 13.62
CA HIS A 47 -5.11 8.74 13.17
C HIS A 47 -4.82 8.86 11.68
N VAL A 48 -3.55 9.09 11.36
CA VAL A 48 -3.05 9.20 9.99
C VAL A 48 -2.21 7.97 9.67
N ALA A 49 -2.65 7.22 8.66
CA ALA A 49 -1.97 6.00 8.23
C ALA A 49 -1.31 6.20 6.87
N PHE A 50 -0.14 5.61 6.70
CA PHE A 50 0.59 5.55 5.44
C PHE A 50 0.74 4.09 5.04
N LEU A 51 0.17 3.71 3.90
CA LEU A 51 0.20 2.35 3.38
C LEU A 51 0.89 2.32 2.02
N GLY A 52 1.95 1.52 1.89
CA GLY A 52 2.63 1.42 0.62
C GLY A 52 3.81 0.47 0.61
N GLY A 53 4.67 0.65 -0.39
CA GLY A 53 5.89 -0.10 -0.60
C GLY A 53 7.09 0.47 0.18
N SER A 54 8.26 0.38 -0.43
CA SER A 54 9.55 0.82 0.15
C SER A 54 9.63 2.33 0.33
N ILE A 55 8.95 3.09 -0.53
CA ILE A 55 8.93 4.56 -0.51
C ILE A 55 8.14 5.06 0.71
N THR A 56 7.07 4.36 1.10
CA THR A 56 6.38 4.61 2.37
C THR A 56 7.15 4.12 3.59
N GLU A 57 7.84 2.97 3.48
CA GLU A 57 8.62 2.41 4.59
C GLU A 57 9.75 3.34 5.02
N MET A 58 10.46 3.95 4.06
CA MET A 58 11.63 4.80 4.32
C MET A 58 11.28 6.11 5.06
N ALA A 59 12.31 6.73 5.63
CA ALA A 59 12.24 8.09 6.18
C ALA A 59 12.32 9.14 5.04
N GLY A 60 11.26 9.20 4.22
CA GLY A 60 11.17 10.04 3.03
C GLY A 60 10.07 11.11 3.12
N TYR A 61 9.10 11.05 2.21
CA TYR A 61 7.96 11.96 2.16
C TYR A 61 7.08 11.86 3.42
N ARG A 62 6.85 10.64 3.92
CA ARG A 62 6.00 10.35 5.09
C ARG A 62 6.35 11.20 6.32
N PRO A 63 7.56 11.15 6.90
CA PRO A 63 7.88 11.95 8.08
C PRO A 63 7.81 13.46 7.83
N ARG A 64 7.94 13.93 6.58
CA ARG A 64 7.74 15.36 6.24
C ARG A 64 6.27 15.74 6.34
N VAL A 65 5.37 14.89 5.85
CA VAL A 65 3.91 15.08 6.00
C VAL A 65 3.50 14.98 7.47
N GLU A 66 4.04 14.01 8.23
CA GLU A 66 3.80 13.89 9.68
C GLU A 66 4.22 15.17 10.43
N ALA A 67 5.42 15.69 10.14
CA ALA A 67 5.93 16.92 10.74
C ALA A 67 5.07 18.15 10.36
N TRP A 68 4.66 18.24 9.09
CA TRP A 68 3.81 19.32 8.62
C TRP A 68 2.43 19.32 9.30
N LEU A 69 1.80 18.14 9.42
CA LEU A 69 0.52 17.99 10.13
C LEU A 69 0.65 18.38 11.60
N THR A 70 1.72 17.91 12.27
CA THR A 70 2.00 18.22 13.68
C THR A 70 2.21 19.72 13.89
N ALA A 71 2.94 20.38 12.98
CA ALA A 71 3.18 21.82 13.06
C ALA A 71 1.90 22.63 12.79
N ARG A 72 1.05 22.17 11.86
CA ARG A 72 -0.18 22.86 11.48
C ARG A 72 -1.29 22.74 12.53
N PHE A 73 -1.37 21.62 13.24
CA PHE A 73 -2.36 21.37 14.28
C PHE A 73 -1.68 21.02 15.62
N PRO A 74 -1.04 21.99 16.30
CA PRO A 74 -0.25 21.73 17.49
C PRO A 74 -1.05 21.17 18.68
N GLU A 75 -2.35 21.46 18.72
CA GLU A 75 -3.27 20.95 19.76
C GLU A 75 -3.78 19.53 19.45
N THR A 76 -3.55 19.00 18.24
CA THR A 76 -4.03 17.67 17.86
C THR A 76 -3.11 16.57 18.36
N LYS A 77 -3.67 15.60 19.08
CA LYS A 77 -2.97 14.36 19.40
C LYS A 77 -3.01 13.41 18.20
N PHE A 78 -1.93 13.40 17.42
CA PHE A 78 -1.79 12.48 16.30
C PHE A 78 -1.34 11.07 16.72
N THR A 79 -1.93 10.06 16.07
CA THR A 79 -1.39 8.71 15.95
C THR A 79 -0.95 8.51 14.51
N PHE A 80 0.34 8.30 14.29
CA PHE A 80 0.89 8.02 12.96
C PHE A 80 1.17 6.53 12.80
N THR A 81 0.56 5.91 11.79
CA THR A 81 0.82 4.52 11.43
C THR A 81 1.66 4.46 10.16
N ASN A 82 2.94 4.08 10.29
CA ASN A 82 3.75 3.63 9.15
C ASN A 82 3.43 2.16 8.86
N ALA A 83 2.73 1.91 7.77
CA ALA A 83 2.45 0.58 7.24
C ALA A 83 3.11 0.38 5.86
N GLY A 84 4.28 0.98 5.61
CA GLY A 84 5.10 0.68 4.45
C GLY A 84 5.82 -0.67 4.59
N ILE A 85 5.79 -1.50 3.55
CA ILE A 85 6.58 -2.73 3.47
C ILE A 85 7.20 -2.80 2.07
N ALA A 86 8.52 -2.68 2.00
CA ALA A 86 9.27 -2.76 0.75
C ALA A 86 8.96 -4.03 -0.04
N SER A 87 8.91 -3.84 -1.37
CA SER A 87 8.64 -4.88 -2.37
C SER A 87 7.20 -5.39 -2.44
N THR A 88 6.27 -4.79 -1.68
CA THR A 88 4.87 -5.25 -1.67
C THR A 88 3.98 -4.40 -2.55
N CYS A 89 3.09 -5.05 -3.29
CA CYS A 89 2.09 -4.42 -4.16
C CYS A 89 0.73 -4.21 -3.46
N SER A 90 -0.22 -3.61 -4.18
CA SER A 90 -1.57 -3.31 -3.72
C SER A 90 -2.36 -4.54 -3.26
N HIS A 91 -2.09 -5.74 -3.83
CA HIS A 91 -2.69 -7.00 -3.36
C HIS A 91 -2.26 -7.26 -1.91
N THR A 92 -0.95 -7.28 -1.66
CA THR A 92 -0.39 -7.48 -0.32
C THR A 92 -0.90 -6.40 0.64
N GLY A 93 -0.98 -5.15 0.18
CA GLY A 93 -1.56 -4.03 0.92
C GLY A 93 -3.00 -4.29 1.36
N ALA A 94 -3.86 -4.75 0.44
CA ALA A 94 -5.27 -5.06 0.73
C ALA A 94 -5.41 -6.20 1.74
N PHE A 95 -4.64 -7.29 1.62
CA PHE A 95 -4.76 -8.44 2.52
C PHE A 95 -4.22 -8.17 3.94
N ARG A 96 -3.23 -7.28 4.09
CA ARG A 96 -2.65 -6.93 5.40
C ARG A 96 -3.25 -5.69 6.06
N LEU A 97 -4.15 -4.98 5.37
CA LEU A 97 -4.68 -3.69 5.80
C LEU A 97 -5.26 -3.75 7.23
N GLU A 98 -6.06 -4.77 7.52
CA GLU A 98 -6.63 -4.98 8.84
C GLU A 98 -5.53 -5.09 9.92
N ARG A 99 -4.59 -6.01 9.73
CA ARG A 99 -3.50 -6.27 10.68
C ARG A 99 -2.61 -5.04 10.88
N ASP A 100 -2.22 -4.38 9.79
CA ASP A 100 -1.16 -3.35 9.84
C ASP A 100 -1.69 -1.94 10.10
N VAL A 101 -2.97 -1.68 9.85
CA VAL A 101 -3.58 -0.35 9.93
C VAL A 101 -4.87 -0.36 10.76
N LEU A 102 -5.91 -1.07 10.32
CA LEU A 102 -7.27 -0.87 10.86
C LEU A 102 -7.41 -1.39 12.31
N SER A 103 -6.67 -2.44 12.67
CA SER A 103 -6.60 -2.98 14.04
C SER A 103 -6.03 -1.99 15.06
N LYS A 104 -5.40 -0.90 14.61
CA LYS A 104 -4.85 0.17 15.47
C LYS A 104 -5.88 1.26 15.80
N GLY A 105 -7.11 1.12 15.35
CA GLY A 105 -8.22 2.04 15.61
C GLY A 105 -8.74 2.75 14.36
N PRO A 106 -9.82 3.55 14.47
CA PRO A 106 -10.38 4.32 13.36
C PRO A 106 -9.29 5.14 12.67
N VAL A 107 -9.24 5.11 11.34
CA VAL A 107 -8.29 5.89 10.53
C VAL A 107 -9.03 7.11 10.00
N ASP A 108 -8.49 8.31 10.21
CA ASP A 108 -9.11 9.57 9.78
C ASP A 108 -8.57 10.03 8.42
N LEU A 109 -7.29 9.73 8.15
CA LEU A 109 -6.63 10.01 6.88
C LEU A 109 -5.73 8.84 6.49
N LEU A 110 -5.96 8.25 5.30
CA LEU A 110 -5.08 7.27 4.69
C LEU A 110 -4.33 7.90 3.51
N LEU A 111 -3.00 7.87 3.56
CA LEU A 111 -2.15 8.09 2.40
C LEU A 111 -1.72 6.73 1.86
N VAL A 112 -2.03 6.44 0.60
CA VAL A 112 -1.76 5.14 -0.01
C VAL A 112 -1.01 5.28 -1.34
N GLU A 113 0.02 4.44 -1.52
CA GLU A 113 0.85 4.43 -2.73
C GLU A 113 1.28 3.01 -3.08
N PHE A 114 1.02 2.59 -4.33
CA PHE A 114 1.42 1.28 -4.84
C PHE A 114 1.69 1.24 -6.35
N ALA A 115 1.49 2.32 -7.14
CA ALA A 115 1.57 2.21 -8.61
C ALA A 115 2.92 1.66 -9.09
N VAL A 116 4.02 2.12 -8.50
CA VAL A 116 5.34 1.61 -8.87
C VAL A 116 5.55 0.15 -8.48
N ASN A 117 4.94 -0.32 -7.37
CA ASN A 117 5.04 -1.72 -6.96
C ASN A 117 4.12 -2.61 -7.80
N ASP A 118 2.93 -2.14 -8.14
CA ASP A 118 2.01 -2.85 -9.02
C ASP A 118 2.61 -3.03 -10.42
N ASP A 119 3.37 -2.04 -10.89
CA ASP A 119 4.13 -2.09 -12.15
C ASP A 119 5.39 -2.97 -12.05
N GLN A 120 6.34 -2.58 -11.21
CA GLN A 120 7.70 -3.11 -11.21
C GLN A 120 7.87 -4.40 -10.41
N ASP A 121 7.14 -4.56 -9.30
CA ASP A 121 7.30 -5.69 -8.37
C ASP A 121 6.31 -6.81 -8.68
N ALA A 122 5.06 -6.47 -9.04
CA ALA A 122 4.01 -7.45 -9.26
C ALA A 122 3.67 -7.67 -10.74
N HIS A 123 4.03 -6.74 -11.62
CA HIS A 123 3.67 -6.77 -13.05
C HIS A 123 2.16 -6.98 -13.26
N HIS A 124 1.35 -6.28 -12.46
CA HIS A 124 -0.09 -6.44 -12.45
C HIS A 124 -0.71 -6.02 -13.77
N ALA A 125 -1.67 -6.84 -14.23
CA ALA A 125 -2.60 -6.44 -15.26
C ALA A 125 -3.60 -5.39 -14.73
N ALA A 126 -4.36 -4.78 -15.63
CA ALA A 126 -5.28 -3.70 -15.28
C ALA A 126 -6.26 -4.08 -14.15
N ASP A 127 -6.94 -5.22 -14.27
CA ASP A 127 -7.87 -5.69 -13.24
C ASP A 127 -7.19 -5.95 -11.90
N ASP A 128 -5.93 -6.38 -11.89
CA ASP A 128 -5.22 -6.67 -10.65
C ASP A 128 -4.85 -5.40 -9.88
N CYS A 129 -4.45 -4.32 -10.57
CA CYS A 129 -4.27 -3.01 -9.93
C CYS A 129 -5.58 -2.53 -9.29
N ILE A 130 -6.71 -2.69 -10.00
CA ILE A 130 -8.04 -2.31 -9.49
C ILE A 130 -8.41 -3.17 -8.28
N ARG A 131 -8.21 -4.50 -8.33
CA ARG A 131 -8.58 -5.42 -7.23
C ARG A 131 -7.97 -5.01 -5.89
N GLY A 132 -6.65 -4.76 -5.88
CA GLY A 132 -5.92 -4.38 -4.67
C GLY A 132 -6.32 -2.99 -4.18
N MET A 133 -6.27 -1.98 -5.05
CA MET A 133 -6.53 -0.60 -4.66
C MET A 133 -8.00 -0.36 -4.27
N GLU A 134 -8.96 -0.93 -5.01
CA GLU A 134 -10.37 -0.90 -4.62
C GLU A 134 -10.61 -1.63 -3.30
N GLY A 135 -9.93 -2.76 -3.08
CA GLY A 135 -9.98 -3.50 -1.82
C GLY A 135 -9.60 -2.64 -0.63
N ILE A 136 -8.48 -1.90 -0.73
CA ILE A 136 -8.01 -0.99 0.32
C ILE A 136 -9.03 0.09 0.63
N VAL A 137 -9.52 0.79 -0.42
CA VAL A 137 -10.49 1.89 -0.27
C VAL A 137 -11.78 1.41 0.38
N ARG A 138 -12.30 0.26 -0.06
CA ARG A 138 -13.57 -0.26 0.44
C ARG A 138 -13.46 -0.81 1.85
N GLN A 139 -12.36 -1.48 2.19
CA GLN A 139 -12.10 -1.90 3.56
C GLN A 139 -12.01 -0.70 4.51
N LEU A 140 -11.26 0.35 4.13
CA LEU A 140 -11.21 1.59 4.91
C LEU A 140 -12.59 2.23 5.06
N SER A 141 -13.38 2.30 3.99
CA SER A 141 -14.73 2.88 4.04
C SER A 141 -15.68 2.11 4.96
N ARG A 142 -15.52 0.78 5.10
CA ARG A 142 -16.29 -0.02 6.07
C ARG A 142 -15.81 0.21 7.50
N HIS A 143 -14.50 0.41 7.68
CA HIS A 143 -13.89 0.66 8.99
C HIS A 143 -14.23 2.04 9.53
N ASN A 144 -14.10 3.07 8.70
CA ASN A 144 -14.48 4.44 9.01
C ASN A 144 -15.03 5.12 7.74
N PRO A 145 -16.37 5.25 7.61
CA PRO A 145 -17.00 5.92 6.46
C PRO A 145 -16.62 7.40 6.30
N GLN A 146 -16.11 8.03 7.37
CA GLN A 146 -15.64 9.41 7.36
C GLN A 146 -14.14 9.54 7.03
N ALA A 147 -13.42 8.43 6.83
CA ALA A 147 -12.00 8.51 6.49
C ALA A 147 -11.75 9.21 5.16
N ASP A 148 -10.81 10.14 5.15
CA ASP A 148 -10.28 10.72 3.92
C ASP A 148 -9.12 9.89 3.39
N VAL A 149 -8.96 9.92 2.06
CA VAL A 149 -7.91 9.16 1.36
C VAL A 149 -7.20 10.09 0.40
N VAL A 150 -5.88 9.95 0.34
CA VAL A 150 -5.02 10.54 -0.69
C VAL A 150 -4.24 9.42 -1.37
N MET A 151 -4.40 9.29 -2.69
CA MET A 151 -3.59 8.37 -3.49
C MET A 151 -2.35 9.07 -4.03
N ILE A 152 -1.18 8.47 -3.82
CA ILE A 152 0.09 9.01 -4.32
C ILE A 152 0.66 8.01 -5.32
N GLN A 153 0.91 8.45 -6.54
CA GLN A 153 1.53 7.64 -7.57
C GLN A 153 3.00 8.05 -7.66
N PHE A 154 3.91 7.18 -7.21
CA PHE A 154 5.36 7.36 -7.39
C PHE A 154 5.81 6.92 -8.78
N VAL A 155 7.07 7.21 -9.11
CA VAL A 155 7.62 7.09 -10.47
C VAL A 155 8.88 6.22 -10.47
N ASN A 156 8.98 5.33 -11.46
CA ASN A 156 10.21 4.65 -11.87
C ASN A 156 10.64 5.13 -13.28
N PRO A 157 11.81 4.73 -13.81
CA PRO A 157 12.27 5.16 -15.14
C PRO A 157 11.29 4.84 -16.29
N GLU A 158 10.60 3.71 -16.25
CA GLU A 158 9.64 3.32 -17.30
C GLU A 158 8.37 4.19 -17.26
N MET A 159 7.83 4.42 -16.07
CA MET A 159 6.69 5.32 -15.85
C MET A 159 7.04 6.77 -16.23
N LEU A 160 8.26 7.21 -15.94
CA LEU A 160 8.77 8.52 -16.37
C LEU A 160 8.82 8.61 -17.89
N ALA A 161 9.44 7.64 -18.56
CA ALA A 161 9.54 7.61 -20.02
C ALA A 161 8.15 7.60 -20.68
N THR A 162 7.21 6.82 -20.12
CA THR A 162 5.81 6.79 -20.57
C THR A 162 5.15 8.16 -20.46
N SER A 163 5.36 8.85 -19.34
CA SER A 163 4.83 10.20 -19.10
C SER A 163 5.45 11.25 -20.03
N GLN A 164 6.76 11.17 -20.29
CA GLN A 164 7.45 12.04 -21.25
C GLN A 164 6.98 11.82 -22.69
N ALA A 165 6.50 10.62 -23.01
CA ALA A 165 5.85 10.31 -24.29
C ALA A 165 4.38 10.78 -24.36
N GLY A 166 3.85 11.41 -23.32
CA GLY A 166 2.47 11.90 -23.24
C GLY A 166 1.43 10.82 -22.93
N ALA A 167 1.86 9.66 -22.42
CA ALA A 167 0.99 8.56 -22.01
C ALA A 167 1.00 8.38 -20.48
N MET A 168 0.00 7.68 -19.95
CA MET A 168 -0.06 7.31 -18.54
C MET A 168 0.26 5.82 -18.41
N GLN A 169 1.21 5.48 -17.53
CA GLN A 169 1.54 4.07 -17.29
C GLN A 169 0.33 3.32 -16.69
N LEU A 170 0.23 2.02 -16.99
CA LEU A 170 -0.94 1.19 -16.70
C LEU A 170 -1.41 1.24 -15.24
N SER A 171 -0.53 1.05 -14.26
CA SER A 171 -0.90 1.01 -12.84
C SER A 171 -1.35 2.39 -12.35
N VAL A 172 -0.71 3.47 -12.81
CA VAL A 172 -1.17 4.86 -12.58
C VAL A 172 -2.58 5.05 -13.13
N ALA A 173 -2.83 4.63 -14.37
CA ALA A 173 -4.13 4.78 -15.02
C ALA A 173 -5.25 4.01 -14.29
N GLN A 174 -4.95 2.81 -13.79
CA GLN A 174 -5.91 2.03 -13.01
C GLN A 174 -6.19 2.65 -11.63
N HIS A 175 -5.15 3.10 -10.92
CA HIS A 175 -5.35 3.78 -9.65
C HIS A 175 -6.11 5.11 -9.81
N GLU A 176 -5.85 5.87 -10.88
CA GLU A 176 -6.64 7.07 -11.20
C GLU A 176 -8.10 6.75 -11.57
N THR A 177 -8.36 5.56 -12.12
CA THR A 177 -9.73 5.08 -12.34
C THR A 177 -10.46 4.83 -11.01
N ILE A 178 -9.80 4.19 -10.04
CA ILE A 178 -10.32 4.10 -8.65
C ILE A 178 -10.53 5.49 -8.07
N ALA A 179 -9.53 6.37 -8.20
CA ALA A 179 -9.57 7.69 -7.59
C ALA A 179 -10.74 8.53 -8.12
N LYS A 180 -11.02 8.46 -9.43
CA LYS A 180 -12.20 9.09 -10.04
C LYS A 180 -13.50 8.47 -9.54
N HIS A 181 -13.58 7.14 -9.49
CA HIS A 181 -14.81 6.43 -9.10
C HIS A 181 -15.22 6.71 -7.65
N TYR A 182 -14.25 6.76 -6.73
CA TYR A 182 -14.49 6.99 -5.30
C TYR A 182 -14.34 8.45 -4.87
N GLN A 183 -14.14 9.39 -5.82
CA GLN A 183 -13.86 10.81 -5.55
C GLN A 183 -12.68 11.00 -4.58
N ILE A 184 -11.62 10.23 -4.78
CA ILE A 184 -10.39 10.30 -4.00
C ILE A 184 -9.41 11.27 -4.68
N SER A 185 -8.85 12.16 -3.86
CA SER A 185 -7.84 13.10 -4.31
C SER A 185 -6.50 12.38 -4.54
N SER A 186 -5.76 12.78 -5.56
CA SER A 186 -4.53 12.09 -5.95
C SER A 186 -3.40 13.00 -6.42
N VAL A 187 -2.17 12.49 -6.30
CA VAL A 187 -0.93 13.11 -6.79
C VAL A 187 -0.26 12.16 -7.79
N ASN A 188 -0.04 12.62 -9.02
CA ASN A 188 0.60 11.90 -10.11
C ASN A 188 2.07 12.34 -10.29
N LEU A 189 3.01 11.77 -9.53
CA LEU A 189 4.43 12.13 -9.66
C LEU A 189 5.04 11.78 -11.03
N PRO A 190 4.68 10.69 -11.73
CA PRO A 190 5.18 10.44 -13.08
C PRO A 190 4.99 11.61 -14.04
N GLY A 191 3.78 12.19 -14.08
CA GLY A 191 3.51 13.37 -14.90
C GLY A 191 4.20 14.62 -14.38
N GLU A 192 4.16 14.87 -13.07
CA GLU A 192 4.80 16.04 -12.45
C GLU A 192 6.31 16.08 -12.70
N VAL A 193 7.00 14.95 -12.50
CA VAL A 193 8.44 14.84 -12.70
C VAL A 193 8.77 14.97 -14.18
N ALA A 194 7.97 14.38 -15.08
CA ALA A 194 8.15 14.55 -16.53
C ALA A 194 8.04 16.01 -16.97
N GLU A 195 7.04 16.75 -16.48
CA GLU A 195 6.84 18.16 -16.79
C GLU A 195 7.98 19.03 -16.26
N ARG A 196 8.42 18.82 -15.01
CA ARG A 196 9.55 19.57 -14.43
C ARG A 196 10.88 19.29 -15.14
N ILE A 197 11.12 18.04 -15.55
CA ILE A 197 12.28 17.69 -16.37
C ILE A 197 12.21 18.38 -17.74
N THR A 198 11.04 18.37 -18.38
CA THR A 198 10.84 19.05 -19.67
C THR A 198 11.04 20.56 -19.57
N ALA A 199 10.61 21.16 -18.46
CA ALA A 199 10.79 22.58 -18.16
C ALA A 199 12.22 22.95 -17.69
N GLY A 200 13.10 21.97 -17.47
CA GLY A 200 14.47 22.20 -16.99
C GLY A 200 14.56 22.66 -15.52
N THR A 201 13.52 22.44 -14.70
CA THR A 201 13.47 22.84 -13.28
C THR A 201 13.79 21.70 -12.32
N LEU A 202 13.97 20.49 -12.85
CA LEU A 202 14.36 19.29 -12.12
C LEU A 202 15.07 18.34 -13.08
N THR A 203 16.04 17.58 -12.60
CA THR A 203 16.61 16.42 -13.31
C THR A 203 16.24 15.12 -12.60
N TRP A 204 16.32 13.97 -13.31
CA TRP A 204 16.09 12.66 -12.68
C TRP A 204 17.08 12.38 -11.54
N ASP A 205 18.34 12.80 -11.71
CA ASP A 205 19.38 12.65 -10.70
C ASP A 205 19.08 13.52 -9.46
N GLU A 206 18.58 14.75 -9.64
CA GLU A 206 18.13 15.58 -8.53
C GLU A 206 16.90 14.99 -7.83
N TYR A 207 15.94 14.45 -8.58
CA TYR A 207 14.80 13.72 -8.00
C TYR A 207 15.27 12.53 -7.15
N GLY A 208 16.30 11.82 -7.62
CA GLY A 208 17.06 10.80 -6.87
C GLY A 208 16.67 9.35 -7.15
N GLY A 209 15.86 9.09 -8.18
CA GLY A 209 15.51 7.73 -8.61
C GLY A 209 14.16 7.21 -8.10
N THR A 210 13.85 5.93 -8.36
CA THR A 210 12.61 5.27 -7.91
C THR A 210 12.41 5.34 -6.40
N HIS A 211 13.51 5.23 -5.64
CA HIS A 211 13.55 5.59 -4.23
C HIS A 211 14.02 7.04 -4.16
N PRO A 212 13.11 8.03 -4.13
CA PRO A 212 13.49 9.41 -4.32
C PRO A 212 14.55 9.85 -3.31
N GLY A 213 15.40 10.78 -3.73
CA GLY A 213 16.34 11.47 -2.86
C GLY A 213 15.64 12.52 -1.99
N PRO A 214 16.40 13.36 -1.27
CA PRO A 214 15.83 14.42 -0.45
C PRO A 214 14.90 15.38 -1.22
N ILE A 215 15.28 15.76 -2.45
CA ILE A 215 14.49 16.67 -3.30
C ILE A 215 13.21 15.98 -3.77
N GLY A 216 13.27 14.74 -4.28
CA GLY A 216 12.08 14.01 -4.71
C GLY A 216 11.09 13.74 -3.57
N ASN A 217 11.58 13.42 -2.37
CA ASN A 217 10.73 13.27 -1.18
C ASN A 217 10.12 14.59 -0.72
N GLN A 218 10.85 15.70 -0.82
CA GLN A 218 10.30 17.02 -0.52
C GLN A 218 9.21 17.39 -1.53
N LEU A 219 9.44 17.18 -2.83
CA LEU A 219 8.45 17.38 -3.87
C LEU A 219 7.16 16.60 -3.58
N ALA A 220 7.27 15.31 -3.29
CA ALA A 220 6.11 14.49 -2.94
C ALA A 220 5.34 15.04 -1.72
N ALA A 221 6.06 15.46 -0.66
CA ALA A 221 5.45 16.04 0.53
C ALA A 221 4.78 17.40 0.24
N ASP A 222 5.40 18.26 -0.57
CA ASP A 222 4.84 19.55 -0.97
C ASP A 222 3.54 19.36 -1.76
N LEU A 223 3.52 18.43 -2.71
CA LEU A 223 2.32 18.15 -3.49
C LEU A 223 1.17 17.62 -2.63
N VAL A 224 1.47 16.71 -1.70
CA VAL A 224 0.48 16.16 -0.75
C VAL A 224 -0.05 17.24 0.19
N THR A 225 0.83 18.05 0.78
CA THR A 225 0.42 19.07 1.76
C THR A 225 -0.30 20.24 1.10
N GLY A 226 0.08 20.62 -0.12
CA GLY A 226 -0.67 21.58 -0.92
C GLY A 226 -2.02 21.05 -1.37
N LEU A 227 -2.14 19.75 -1.73
CA LEU A 227 -3.42 19.11 -2.02
C LEU A 227 -4.36 19.11 -0.81
N LEU A 228 -3.86 18.72 0.37
CA LEU A 228 -4.60 18.78 1.64
C LEU A 228 -5.07 20.21 1.92
N THR A 229 -4.17 21.18 1.79
CA THR A 229 -4.50 22.58 2.04
C THR A 229 -5.53 23.13 1.04
N ALA A 230 -5.42 22.78 -0.24
CA ALA A 230 -6.41 23.14 -1.25
C ALA A 230 -7.79 22.55 -0.94
N GLY A 231 -7.85 21.28 -0.51
CA GLY A 231 -9.07 20.64 -0.02
C GLY A 231 -9.68 21.41 1.16
N TRP A 232 -8.90 21.69 2.19
CA TRP A 232 -9.34 22.40 3.39
C TRP A 232 -9.77 23.84 3.14
N ASN A 233 -9.19 24.49 2.12
CA ASN A 233 -9.51 25.85 1.73
C ASN A 233 -10.72 25.96 0.79
N THR A 234 -11.40 24.86 0.44
CA THR A 234 -12.70 24.94 -0.25
C THR A 234 -13.79 25.45 0.70
N ALA A 235 -13.74 26.77 0.94
CA ALA A 235 -14.27 27.55 2.06
C ALA A 235 -15.81 27.74 2.13
N ALA A 236 -16.64 26.79 1.68
CA ALA A 236 -18.10 27.00 1.62
C ALA A 236 -19.00 25.92 2.23
N ALA A 237 -18.49 24.77 2.66
CA ALA A 237 -19.33 23.72 3.26
C ALA A 237 -19.23 23.70 4.79
N LYS A 238 -19.65 24.79 5.46
CA LYS A 238 -20.11 24.69 6.84
C LYS A 238 -21.34 23.80 6.85
N SER A 239 -21.30 22.76 7.68
CA SER A 239 -22.30 21.69 7.84
C SER A 239 -22.69 20.97 6.55
N VAL A 240 -21.91 19.96 6.18
CA VAL A 240 -22.46 18.84 5.41
C VAL A 240 -22.16 17.61 6.24
N GLU A 241 -23.19 16.91 6.65
CA GLU A 241 -23.07 15.52 7.07
C GLU A 241 -22.54 14.79 5.83
N ILE A 242 -21.22 14.54 5.77
CA ILE A 242 -20.59 13.87 4.62
C ILE A 242 -20.95 12.39 4.71
N VAL A 243 -22.18 12.07 4.30
CA VAL A 243 -22.62 10.71 4.09
C VAL A 243 -22.08 10.28 2.74
N ARG A 244 -21.00 9.49 2.74
CA ARG A 244 -20.62 8.74 1.53
C ARG A 244 -21.70 7.70 1.30
N SER A 245 -22.52 7.90 0.27
CA SER A 245 -23.41 6.83 -0.24
C SER A 245 -22.55 5.62 -0.59
N GLU A 246 -23.06 4.42 -0.35
CA GLU A 246 -22.35 3.19 -0.71
C GLU A 246 -22.09 3.16 -2.23
N ILE A 247 -20.83 3.38 -2.63
CA ILE A 247 -20.42 3.36 -4.04
C ILE A 247 -20.30 1.89 -4.46
N ALA A 248 -20.95 1.51 -5.57
CA ALA A 248 -20.84 0.17 -6.12
C ALA A 248 -19.39 -0.13 -6.54
N PRO A 249 -18.87 -1.36 -6.38
CA PRO A 249 -17.50 -1.68 -6.78
C PRO A 249 -17.34 -1.61 -8.31
N LEU A 250 -16.18 -1.14 -8.77
CA LEU A 250 -15.75 -1.21 -10.17
C LEU A 250 -15.55 -2.66 -10.61
N LEU A 251 -14.96 -3.48 -9.73
CA LEU A 251 -14.82 -4.91 -9.95
C LEU A 251 -15.52 -5.71 -8.85
N ALA A 252 -16.42 -6.60 -9.28
CA ALA A 252 -17.04 -7.59 -8.40
C ALA A 252 -16.00 -8.50 -7.71
N SER A 253 -14.83 -8.70 -8.34
CA SER A 253 -13.70 -9.45 -7.81
C SER A 253 -12.73 -8.62 -6.95
N SER A 254 -13.09 -7.39 -6.56
CA SER A 254 -12.22 -6.56 -5.72
C SER A 254 -11.94 -7.22 -4.37
N PHE A 255 -10.79 -6.88 -3.80
CA PHE A 255 -10.33 -7.39 -2.50
C PHE A 255 -10.98 -6.64 -1.33
N SER A 256 -12.29 -6.41 -1.43
CA SER A 256 -13.12 -5.65 -0.49
C SER A 256 -13.22 -6.31 0.90
N GLU A 257 -13.03 -7.62 0.97
CA GLU A 257 -13.07 -8.45 2.19
C GLU A 257 -11.77 -9.25 2.33
N ALA A 258 -10.66 -8.68 1.84
CA ALA A 258 -9.36 -9.31 1.91
C ALA A 258 -8.85 -9.37 3.35
N SER A 259 -8.31 -10.53 3.72
CA SER A 259 -7.68 -10.76 5.01
C SER A 259 -6.57 -11.81 4.92
N LEU A 260 -5.68 -11.79 5.91
CA LEU A 260 -4.75 -12.87 6.18
C LEU A 260 -5.51 -13.98 6.91
N LEU A 261 -5.44 -15.21 6.40
CA LEU A 261 -6.03 -16.36 7.07
C LEU A 261 -5.20 -16.77 8.29
N PRO A 262 -5.85 -17.15 9.40
CA PRO A 262 -5.15 -17.70 10.56
C PRO A 262 -4.54 -19.06 10.21
N HIS A 263 -3.46 -19.45 10.88
CA HIS A 263 -2.75 -20.70 10.55
C HIS A 263 -3.55 -21.97 10.90
N ASP A 264 -4.57 -21.89 11.75
CA ASP A 264 -5.38 -23.03 12.19
C ASP A 264 -6.36 -23.54 11.11
N VAL A 265 -6.70 -22.72 10.12
CA VAL A 265 -7.47 -23.18 8.94
C VAL A 265 -6.62 -24.01 7.97
N VAL A 266 -5.31 -24.10 8.20
CA VAL A 266 -4.37 -24.86 7.38
C VAL A 266 -4.10 -26.22 8.03
N LYS A 267 -4.44 -27.29 7.31
CA LYS A 267 -4.11 -28.66 7.68
C LYS A 267 -2.81 -29.07 7.00
N LEU A 268 -1.72 -29.02 7.75
CA LEU A 268 -0.39 -29.46 7.30
C LEU A 268 -0.36 -30.98 7.15
N GLY A 269 0.13 -31.47 6.02
CA GLY A 269 0.46 -32.87 5.81
C GLY A 269 1.92 -33.17 6.15
N GLU A 270 2.34 -34.41 5.89
CA GLU A 270 3.73 -34.83 6.04
C GLU A 270 4.67 -33.97 5.17
N GLY A 271 5.82 -33.58 5.74
CA GLY A 271 6.81 -32.72 5.07
C GLY A 271 6.56 -31.22 5.21
N TRP A 272 5.49 -30.79 5.88
CA TRP A 272 5.25 -29.39 6.23
C TRP A 272 5.48 -29.15 7.73
N THR A 273 6.11 -28.02 8.06
CA THR A 273 6.25 -27.56 9.45
C THR A 273 5.80 -26.11 9.59
N ARG A 274 5.45 -25.74 10.82
CA ARG A 274 5.28 -24.34 11.22
C ARG A 274 6.46 -23.96 12.10
N GLY A 275 7.13 -22.87 11.78
CA GLY A 275 8.24 -22.39 12.60
C GLY A 275 9.02 -21.25 11.96
N LEU A 276 10.08 -20.82 12.64
CA LEU A 276 11.02 -19.84 12.11
C LEU A 276 11.97 -20.53 11.13
N PRO A 277 12.19 -19.96 9.93
CA PRO A 277 13.26 -20.42 9.06
C PRO A 277 14.61 -20.33 9.77
N GLU A 278 15.48 -21.31 9.52
CA GLU A 278 16.87 -21.23 9.94
C GLU A 278 17.63 -20.29 9.00
N TRP A 279 17.37 -18.99 9.08
CA TRP A 279 17.88 -17.98 8.13
C TRP A 279 19.40 -18.00 7.94
N LYS A 280 20.16 -18.51 8.92
CA LYS A 280 21.62 -18.62 8.83
C LYS A 280 22.11 -19.76 7.93
N SER A 281 21.27 -20.77 7.69
CA SER A 281 21.59 -21.92 6.82
C SER A 281 21.01 -21.79 5.41
N ILE A 282 20.18 -20.77 5.17
CA ILE A 282 19.51 -20.53 3.88
C ILE A 282 20.20 -19.39 3.14
N ALA A 283 20.39 -19.54 1.82
CA ALA A 283 20.98 -18.49 1.00
C ALA A 283 20.04 -17.29 0.83
N GLY A 284 20.60 -16.10 0.68
CA GLY A 284 19.85 -14.86 0.52
C GLY A 284 19.58 -14.13 1.83
N SER A 285 19.29 -12.84 1.71
CA SER A 285 18.92 -11.99 2.83
C SER A 285 17.41 -12.04 3.09
N GLN A 286 16.97 -11.50 4.21
CA GLN A 286 15.57 -11.33 4.58
C GLN A 286 15.38 -9.96 5.22
N ARG A 287 14.21 -9.35 5.03
CA ARG A 287 13.91 -8.07 5.68
C ARG A 287 13.75 -8.28 7.18
N ALA A 288 14.24 -7.32 7.98
CA ALA A 288 14.27 -7.43 9.43
C ALA A 288 12.88 -7.70 10.03
N GLN A 289 11.81 -7.10 9.47
CA GLN A 289 10.44 -7.32 9.94
C GLN A 289 9.95 -8.77 9.82
N PHE A 290 10.58 -9.61 8.99
CA PHE A 290 10.24 -11.02 8.82
C PHE A 290 11.18 -11.98 9.55
N SER A 291 12.24 -11.48 10.17
CA SER A 291 13.28 -12.31 10.79
C SER A 291 12.76 -13.22 11.90
N ALA A 292 11.73 -12.76 12.63
CA ALA A 292 11.10 -13.49 13.73
C ALA A 292 9.69 -14.02 13.37
N ALA A 293 9.29 -13.97 12.10
CA ALA A 293 7.98 -14.45 11.68
C ALA A 293 7.94 -15.99 11.64
N GLU A 294 6.95 -16.58 12.29
CA GLU A 294 6.63 -17.99 12.08
C GLU A 294 5.98 -18.16 10.70
N LEU A 295 6.50 -19.11 9.92
CA LEU A 295 6.04 -19.41 8.57
C LEU A 295 5.54 -20.86 8.49
N LEU A 296 4.81 -21.16 7.42
CA LEU A 296 4.61 -22.52 6.95
C LEU A 296 5.73 -22.87 5.98
N LEU A 297 6.43 -23.96 6.25
CA LEU A 297 7.70 -24.32 5.63
C LEU A 297 7.63 -25.72 5.03
N SER A 298 8.09 -25.86 3.79
CA SER A 298 8.44 -27.14 3.19
C SER A 298 9.45 -26.95 2.07
N GLU A 299 10.31 -27.94 1.89
CA GLU A 299 11.30 -28.01 0.80
C GLU A 299 11.21 -29.36 0.06
N HIS A 300 10.18 -30.15 0.35
CA HIS A 300 10.05 -31.54 -0.11
C HIS A 300 9.01 -31.64 -1.22
N PRO A 301 9.41 -31.92 -2.48
CA PRO A 301 8.48 -32.20 -3.56
C PRO A 301 7.41 -33.24 -3.17
N GLY A 302 6.16 -32.95 -3.51
CA GLY A 302 5.01 -33.78 -3.18
C GLY A 302 4.43 -33.57 -1.78
N ALA A 303 5.15 -32.91 -0.86
CA ALA A 303 4.61 -32.58 0.47
C ALA A 303 3.36 -31.70 0.33
N GLY A 304 2.27 -32.14 0.96
CA GLY A 304 0.94 -31.55 0.77
C GLY A 304 0.39 -30.85 2.00
N LEU A 305 -0.44 -29.85 1.78
CA LEU A 305 -1.32 -29.27 2.79
C LEU A 305 -2.71 -28.99 2.19
N SER A 306 -3.69 -28.72 3.05
CA SER A 306 -5.01 -28.28 2.61
C SER A 306 -5.52 -27.09 3.42
N ILE A 307 -6.32 -26.25 2.79
CA ILE A 307 -6.92 -25.05 3.37
C ILE A 307 -8.42 -25.10 3.08
N THR A 308 -9.23 -24.73 4.06
CA THR A 308 -10.66 -24.47 3.85
C THR A 308 -10.94 -23.00 4.12
N PHE A 309 -11.66 -22.34 3.23
CA PHE A 309 -12.02 -20.94 3.39
C PHE A 309 -13.41 -20.67 2.79
N HIS A 310 -14.02 -19.56 3.18
CA HIS A 310 -15.24 -19.05 2.58
C HIS A 310 -14.94 -17.72 1.90
N GLY A 311 -15.20 -17.58 0.60
CA GLY A 311 -14.84 -16.34 -0.11
C GLY A 311 -14.89 -16.44 -1.63
N THR A 312 -14.20 -15.52 -2.29
CA THR A 312 -14.12 -15.40 -3.76
C THR A 312 -12.68 -15.38 -4.28
N ALA A 313 -11.67 -15.28 -3.41
CA ALA A 313 -10.27 -15.31 -3.81
C ALA A 313 -9.42 -16.00 -2.74
N ILE A 314 -8.34 -16.64 -3.17
CA ILE A 314 -7.35 -17.30 -2.31
C ILE A 314 -5.95 -17.16 -2.93
N GLY A 315 -4.96 -16.94 -2.09
CA GLY A 315 -3.55 -16.91 -2.46
C GLY A 315 -2.63 -17.19 -1.26
N ALA A 316 -1.34 -16.95 -1.45
CA ALA A 316 -0.34 -17.04 -0.39
C ALA A 316 0.53 -15.77 -0.34
N TYR A 317 0.71 -15.22 0.85
CA TYR A 317 1.74 -14.24 1.12
C TYR A 317 3.03 -14.98 1.47
N VAL A 318 4.06 -14.86 0.64
CA VAL A 318 5.27 -15.69 0.70
C VAL A 318 6.53 -14.84 0.87
N LEU A 319 7.60 -15.51 1.34
CA LEU A 319 8.98 -15.02 1.34
C LEU A 319 9.79 -15.86 0.35
N ALA A 320 9.76 -15.49 -0.93
CA ALA A 320 10.36 -16.25 -2.01
C ALA A 320 11.88 -15.99 -2.10
N GLY A 321 12.70 -16.94 -1.64
CA GLY A 321 14.16 -16.86 -1.65
C GLY A 321 14.84 -17.47 -2.88
N PRO A 322 16.19 -17.54 -2.87
CA PRO A 322 16.99 -18.08 -3.98
C PRO A 322 16.67 -19.54 -4.32
N ASP A 323 16.06 -20.26 -3.41
CA ASP A 323 15.65 -21.66 -3.48
C ASP A 323 14.12 -21.84 -3.57
N ALA A 324 13.38 -20.77 -3.86
CA ALA A 324 11.92 -20.82 -3.97
C ALA A 324 11.46 -21.79 -5.07
N GLY A 325 10.54 -22.68 -4.73
CA GLY A 325 9.98 -23.68 -5.64
C GLY A 325 8.69 -23.26 -6.33
N GLN A 326 7.96 -24.26 -6.80
CA GLN A 326 6.60 -24.11 -7.30
C GLN A 326 5.59 -24.74 -6.34
N LEU A 327 4.39 -24.18 -6.29
CA LEU A 327 3.24 -24.84 -5.69
C LEU A 327 2.38 -25.45 -6.81
N LEU A 328 1.94 -26.68 -6.61
CA LEU A 328 0.81 -27.25 -7.34
C LEU A 328 -0.44 -26.99 -6.51
N VAL A 329 -1.39 -26.25 -7.08
CA VAL A 329 -2.62 -25.86 -6.36
C VAL A 329 -3.83 -26.45 -7.07
N ARG A 330 -4.78 -26.99 -6.31
CA ARG A 330 -6.07 -27.47 -6.79
C ARG A 330 -7.18 -26.87 -5.93
N ILE A 331 -8.20 -26.31 -6.58
CA ILE A 331 -9.36 -25.70 -5.92
C ILE A 331 -10.60 -26.50 -6.29
N ASP A 332 -11.36 -26.94 -5.29
CA ASP A 332 -12.62 -27.69 -5.45
C ASP A 332 -12.52 -28.91 -6.38
N GLY A 333 -11.41 -29.65 -6.30
CA GLY A 333 -11.20 -30.88 -7.07
C GLY A 333 -10.95 -30.67 -8.57
N ARG A 334 -10.73 -29.43 -9.02
CA ARG A 334 -10.37 -29.10 -10.42
C ARG A 334 -8.95 -29.56 -10.77
N ASP A 335 -8.48 -29.21 -11.95
CA ASP A 335 -7.12 -29.52 -12.37
C ASP A 335 -6.07 -28.81 -11.51
N TRP A 336 -4.90 -29.45 -11.37
CA TRP A 336 -3.75 -28.85 -10.71
C TRP A 336 -3.20 -27.71 -11.58
N GLN A 337 -3.04 -26.54 -10.99
CA GLN A 337 -2.35 -25.40 -11.58
C GLN A 337 -0.98 -25.23 -10.93
N ILE A 338 0.00 -24.80 -11.73
CA ILE A 338 1.35 -24.48 -11.26
C ILE A 338 1.37 -23.01 -10.86
N VAL A 339 1.86 -22.73 -9.66
CA VAL A 339 2.08 -21.39 -9.14
C VAL A 339 3.57 -21.24 -8.85
N GLU A 340 4.23 -20.40 -9.63
CA GLU A 340 5.65 -20.08 -9.47
C GLU A 340 5.84 -19.13 -8.28
N LEU A 341 6.67 -19.54 -7.31
CA LEU A 341 7.00 -18.68 -6.17
C LEU A 341 8.22 -17.80 -6.47
N TYR A 342 9.18 -18.33 -7.23
CA TYR A 342 10.41 -17.62 -7.54
C TYR A 342 10.12 -16.32 -8.29
N HIS A 343 10.74 -15.23 -7.85
CA HIS A 343 10.64 -13.92 -8.47
C HIS A 343 12.00 -13.44 -8.96
N GLY A 344 12.04 -12.49 -9.90
CA GLY A 344 13.31 -11.92 -10.39
C GLY A 344 14.19 -11.33 -9.27
N TYR A 345 13.57 -10.89 -8.17
CA TYR A 345 14.24 -10.38 -6.98
C TYR A 345 14.58 -11.44 -5.92
N SER A 346 14.24 -12.71 -6.16
CA SER A 346 14.48 -13.81 -5.22
C SER A 346 15.95 -14.23 -5.13
N SER A 347 16.78 -13.88 -6.12
CA SER A 347 18.18 -14.35 -6.24
C SER A 347 19.08 -14.04 -5.04
N GLY A 348 18.80 -12.95 -4.32
CA GLY A 348 19.55 -12.54 -3.12
C GLY A 348 18.69 -12.18 -1.93
N LEU A 349 17.37 -12.37 -2.01
CA LEU A 349 16.41 -11.92 -1.00
C LEU A 349 15.24 -12.90 -0.93
N HIS A 350 14.85 -13.27 0.28
CA HIS A 350 13.56 -13.86 0.59
C HIS A 350 12.46 -12.81 0.39
N TYR A 351 12.08 -12.65 -0.87
CA TYR A 351 11.32 -11.54 -1.39
C TYR A 351 9.84 -11.64 -0.97
N PRO A 352 9.31 -10.64 -0.24
CA PRO A 352 7.92 -10.67 0.21
C PRO A 352 6.97 -10.36 -0.94
N ARG A 353 6.06 -11.29 -1.26
CA ARG A 353 5.03 -11.06 -2.28
C ARG A 353 3.78 -11.89 -2.05
N THR A 354 2.63 -11.37 -2.46
CA THR A 354 1.39 -12.13 -2.51
C THR A 354 1.27 -12.78 -3.88
N VAL A 355 1.00 -14.09 -3.91
CA VAL A 355 0.78 -14.88 -5.13
C VAL A 355 -0.64 -15.41 -5.08
N MET A 356 -1.48 -14.96 -6.01
CA MET A 356 -2.89 -15.36 -6.05
C MET A 356 -3.06 -16.70 -6.78
N PHE A 357 -3.90 -17.58 -6.24
CA PHE A 357 -4.27 -18.84 -6.87
C PHE A 357 -5.58 -18.73 -7.66
N ALA A 358 -6.50 -17.88 -7.19
CA ALA A 358 -7.73 -17.51 -7.87
C ALA A 358 -8.26 -16.18 -7.32
N CYS A 359 -8.89 -15.37 -8.17
CA CYS A 359 -9.41 -14.05 -7.80
C CYS A 359 -10.92 -13.87 -8.02
N ASP A 360 -11.59 -14.85 -8.64
CA ASP A 360 -12.96 -14.74 -9.16
C ASP A 360 -13.81 -16.00 -8.90
N LEU A 361 -13.55 -16.69 -7.79
CA LEU A 361 -14.34 -17.83 -7.36
C LEU A 361 -15.77 -17.41 -7.02
N LYS A 362 -16.72 -18.33 -7.18
CA LYS A 362 -18.09 -18.14 -6.71
C LYS A 362 -18.07 -18.01 -5.19
N ARG A 363 -18.70 -16.96 -4.65
CA ARG A 363 -18.83 -16.79 -3.20
C ARG A 363 -19.40 -18.05 -2.55
N GLY A 364 -18.64 -18.63 -1.63
CA GLY A 364 -19.05 -19.82 -0.89
C GLY A 364 -17.87 -20.51 -0.23
N PRO A 365 -18.11 -21.69 0.36
CA PRO A 365 -17.05 -22.52 0.93
C PRO A 365 -16.23 -23.19 -0.18
N HIS A 366 -14.91 -23.22 0.02
CA HIS A 366 -13.95 -23.83 -0.89
C HIS A 366 -12.95 -24.70 -0.14
N ILE A 367 -12.42 -25.69 -0.86
CA ILE A 367 -11.29 -26.51 -0.41
C ILE A 367 -10.14 -26.31 -1.38
N VAL A 368 -8.97 -25.98 -0.83
CA VAL A 368 -7.72 -25.83 -1.59
C VAL A 368 -6.75 -26.90 -1.13
N GLU A 369 -6.21 -27.64 -2.09
CA GLU A 369 -5.11 -28.58 -1.88
C GLU A 369 -3.86 -27.98 -2.52
N VAL A 370 -2.76 -28.01 -1.77
CA VAL A 370 -1.46 -27.47 -2.20
C VAL A 370 -0.41 -28.55 -2.04
N LYS A 371 0.48 -28.68 -3.03
CA LYS A 371 1.68 -29.52 -2.94
C LYS A 371 2.90 -28.73 -3.38
N ILE A 372 4.07 -29.10 -2.86
CA ILE A 372 5.34 -28.65 -3.45
C ILE A 372 5.54 -29.35 -4.80
N GLY A 373 5.81 -28.58 -5.84
CA GLY A 373 6.15 -29.09 -7.17
C GLY A 373 7.53 -29.75 -7.20
N ASP A 374 7.70 -30.71 -8.11
CA ASP A 374 9.00 -31.37 -8.37
C ASP A 374 9.87 -30.59 -9.38
N GLN A 375 9.35 -29.49 -9.91
CA GLN A 375 10.07 -28.52 -10.72
C GLN A 375 10.27 -27.21 -9.94
N HIS A 376 11.22 -26.41 -10.41
CA HIS A 376 11.45 -25.05 -9.94
C HIS A 376 11.93 -24.16 -11.10
N HIS A 377 11.86 -22.84 -10.91
CA HIS A 377 12.39 -21.89 -11.88
C HIS A 377 13.87 -22.16 -12.20
N ALA A 378 14.31 -21.93 -13.44
CA ALA A 378 15.68 -22.24 -13.89
C ALA A 378 16.79 -21.49 -13.11
N GLN A 379 16.46 -20.36 -12.50
CA GLN A 379 17.36 -19.59 -11.63
C GLN A 379 17.23 -19.91 -10.14
N SER A 380 16.22 -20.70 -9.75
CA SER A 380 16.05 -21.17 -8.38
C SER A 380 17.01 -22.32 -8.08
N GLN A 381 17.38 -22.45 -6.81
CA GLN A 381 18.28 -23.47 -6.27
C GLN A 381 17.53 -24.61 -5.56
N GLY A 382 16.20 -24.59 -5.51
CA GLY A 382 15.44 -25.58 -4.75
C GLY A 382 13.93 -25.49 -4.91
N HIS A 383 13.22 -26.16 -4.01
CA HIS A 383 11.76 -26.31 -4.03
C HIS A 383 11.07 -25.66 -2.82
N ALA A 384 11.73 -24.71 -2.16
CA ALA A 384 11.27 -24.17 -0.90
C ALA A 384 9.96 -23.37 -1.06
N ALA A 385 9.03 -23.62 -0.15
CA ALA A 385 7.89 -22.75 0.11
C ALA A 385 8.02 -22.18 1.53
N ARG A 386 8.02 -20.85 1.63
CA ARG A 386 8.05 -20.11 2.89
C ARG A 386 6.86 -19.17 2.92
N ILE A 387 5.76 -19.63 3.49
CA ILE A 387 4.47 -18.94 3.45
C ILE A 387 4.25 -18.23 4.79
N LEU A 388 4.16 -16.89 4.75
CA LEU A 388 3.80 -16.07 5.90
C LEU A 388 2.37 -16.30 6.34
N SER A 389 1.44 -16.38 5.38
CA SER A 389 0.03 -16.63 5.61
C SER A 389 -0.64 -16.94 4.27
N PHE A 390 -1.69 -17.76 4.28
CA PHE A 390 -2.62 -17.79 3.14
C PHE A 390 -3.54 -16.58 3.22
N VAL A 391 -3.94 -16.05 2.08
CA VAL A 391 -4.77 -14.85 2.01
C VAL A 391 -6.09 -15.17 1.34
N ALA A 392 -7.20 -14.60 1.81
CA ALA A 392 -8.51 -14.82 1.22
C ALA A 392 -9.33 -13.53 1.12
N ASN A 393 -10.17 -13.45 0.10
CA ASN A 393 -11.19 -12.41 -0.02
C ASN A 393 -12.55 -13.00 0.33
N GLY A 394 -13.05 -12.70 1.53
CA GLY A 394 -14.33 -13.19 2.03
C GLY A 394 -14.41 -13.06 3.55
N GLY A 395 -15.60 -12.74 4.06
CA GLY A 395 -15.86 -12.78 5.50
C GLY A 395 -15.69 -14.19 6.07
N THR A 396 -14.99 -14.27 7.22
CA THR A 396 -14.90 -15.45 8.07
C THR A 396 -16.22 -15.77 8.75
#